data_AF-A0A414ZBX2-F1
#
_entry.id   AF-A0A414ZBX2-F1
#
_cell.length_a   1.000
_cell.length_b   1.000
_cell.length_c   1.000
_cell.angle_alpha   90.00
_cell.angle_beta   90.00
_cell.angle_gamma   90.00
#
_symmetry.space_group_name_H-M   'P 1'
#
loop_
_entity.id
_entity.type
_entity.pdbx_description
1 polymer ?
#
loop_
_entity_poly.entity_id
_entity_poly.type
_entity_poly.pdbx_seq_one_letter_code
_entity_poly.pdbx_strand_id
1 'polypeptide(L)'
;MKKIIFIVIAIILGLSSCHDDDYITGVPSFGPPEVNNMAERVNGRVALGYVTYYGKMLPDPTYMTHINYAFAELYVKNNVYQKFDLQGDKERFNQVKKLKERNSNLKILLSFTNSVSNTGNSQDGGFSALAKSPEMRKQFAQDCKKFVQQEGIDGIDIDWEFPGMTFGSNAYDPLVDVENFTLLMKDLRETLSSSTLLTYAGYCKNKQPQGAGWKYIDVKAVDPYVDFVNIMTYDLVGAPGHQSPLSKPSATWDCQRSVNEYLSAGVPANKLVLGIPFYGRAHFNSGGSINYRDIVDLSAGEGYVIDNWDEEGSVPYVTKNGVFYCGYDNPRSIAAKGTWLLGLGMKGMMFWDYDGDDNQGTLRNALWNAVMQEDKDAQLHDFINNSDGYKALVTSCDKIISTGQYMAGTLIEETTTYPNYEGYPVKLYEYSTGKDVQTGVQKKGKVYMLNPTAEKLATWIATAVWKAKGDTDTDAMAAVLKHIQLQSGAQFPVCGIVYEDMDNSGYYPYLFKDGVTVYAADRSKWATEDSAHPGNYSCTDDQLNYDVKITNNDLNTYTGTYARICGTLREDYKAYGGTIDVGTSDSKETRSIKWLDVVRDLYKEAWNSNENKLITAWAKANL
;
A
#
# COMPACT_ATOMS: atom_id res chain seq x y z
N MET A 1 -24.87 60.87 -44.93
CA MET A 1 -26.27 60.57 -44.56
C MET A 1 -26.47 59.08 -44.85
N LYS A 2 -26.81 58.14 -43.96
CA LYS A 2 -27.42 58.12 -42.62
C LYS A 2 -26.81 56.94 -41.83
N LYS A 3 -26.73 57.09 -40.50
CA LYS A 3 -26.50 56.00 -39.54
C LYS A 3 -27.72 55.08 -39.52
N ILE A 4 -27.52 53.75 -39.47
CA ILE A 4 -28.47 52.80 -38.85
C ILE A 4 -27.65 51.78 -38.05
N ILE A 5 -27.99 51.70 -36.76
CA ILE A 5 -27.53 50.75 -35.75
C ILE A 5 -28.35 49.47 -35.90
N PHE A 6 -27.74 48.28 -35.85
CA PHE A 6 -28.42 47.05 -35.42
C PHE A 6 -27.44 46.07 -34.75
N ILE A 7 -27.54 46.04 -33.42
CA ILE A 7 -27.57 44.88 -32.50
C ILE A 7 -26.66 43.69 -32.82
N VAL A 8 -25.63 43.52 -31.99
CA VAL A 8 -24.89 42.27 -31.79
C VAL A 8 -25.80 41.26 -31.10
N ILE A 9 -26.21 40.21 -31.80
CA ILE A 9 -26.72 38.98 -31.18
C ILE A 9 -25.51 38.05 -31.01
N ALA A 10 -25.05 37.93 -29.77
CA ALA A 10 -24.14 36.87 -29.37
C ALA A 10 -24.89 35.54 -29.44
N ILE A 11 -24.52 34.69 -30.40
CA ILE A 11 -24.94 33.29 -30.41
C ILE A 11 -24.09 32.59 -29.33
N ILE A 12 -24.68 32.45 -28.15
CA ILE A 12 -24.22 31.52 -27.11
C ILE A 12 -24.58 30.12 -27.63
N LEU A 13 -23.62 29.45 -28.26
CA LEU A 13 -23.64 27.99 -28.37
C LEU A 13 -23.09 27.44 -27.06
N GLY A 14 -23.98 27.25 -26.11
CA GLY A 14 -23.72 26.45 -24.92
C GLY A 14 -23.60 24.98 -25.34
N LEU A 15 -22.38 24.52 -25.52
CA LEU A 15 -22.06 23.10 -25.37
C LEU A 15 -21.62 22.91 -23.92
N SER A 16 -22.61 22.69 -23.06
CA SER A 16 -22.38 22.02 -21.79
C SER A 16 -22.07 20.55 -22.10
N SER A 17 -20.79 20.23 -22.28
CA SER A 17 -20.34 18.87 -21.99
C SER A 17 -20.22 18.77 -20.47
N CYS A 18 -21.32 18.43 -19.80
CA CYS A 18 -21.22 17.74 -18.53
C CYS A 18 -20.52 16.41 -18.84
N HIS A 19 -19.22 16.35 -18.59
CA HIS A 19 -18.63 15.09 -18.14
C HIS A 19 -19.11 14.96 -16.69
N ASP A 20 -20.14 14.14 -16.50
CA ASP A 20 -20.41 13.56 -15.19
C ASP A 20 -19.29 12.54 -14.97
N ASP A 21 -18.21 12.99 -14.31
CA ASP A 21 -17.21 12.10 -13.75
C ASP A 21 -17.88 11.37 -12.58
N ASP A 22 -18.15 10.08 -12.76
CA ASP A 22 -18.66 9.20 -11.70
C ASP A 22 -17.62 9.09 -10.59
N TYR A 23 -17.80 9.91 -9.55
CA TYR A 23 -17.01 9.90 -8.33
C TYR A 23 -17.11 8.54 -7.62
N ILE A 24 -15.97 7.93 -7.31
CA ILE A 24 -15.90 6.86 -6.31
C ILE A 24 -16.27 7.47 -4.94
N THR A 25 -17.35 6.97 -4.34
CA THR A 25 -17.76 7.32 -2.98
C THR A 25 -16.85 6.62 -1.96
N GLY A 26 -16.03 7.37 -1.22
CA GLY A 26 -15.28 6.84 -0.07
C GLY A 26 -13.90 7.43 0.17
N VAL A 27 -13.33 8.18 -0.79
CA VAL A 27 -12.10 8.96 -0.59
C VAL A 27 -12.49 10.43 -0.51
N PRO A 28 -12.03 11.20 0.49
CA PRO A 28 -12.31 12.64 0.51
C PRO A 28 -11.81 13.27 -0.80
N SER A 29 -12.69 14.01 -1.47
CA SER A 29 -12.28 14.92 -2.53
C SER A 29 -11.39 15.98 -1.91
N PHE A 30 -10.08 15.77 -1.99
CA PHE A 30 -9.13 16.82 -1.71
C PHE A 30 -9.02 17.64 -3.00
N GLY A 31 -9.76 18.74 -3.05
CA GLY A 31 -9.32 19.88 -3.87
C GLY A 31 -7.89 20.28 -3.49
N PRO A 32 -7.20 21.11 -4.29
CA PRO A 32 -5.86 21.56 -3.95
C PRO A 32 -5.89 22.05 -2.48
N PRO A 33 -5.04 21.50 -1.60
CA PRO A 33 -5.13 21.77 -0.18
C PRO A 33 -5.08 23.28 0.03
N GLU A 34 -6.02 23.83 0.79
CA GLU A 34 -5.83 25.16 1.33
C GLU A 34 -4.52 25.13 2.12
N VAL A 35 -3.50 25.81 1.60
CA VAL A 35 -2.12 25.82 2.11
C VAL A 35 -2.02 26.38 3.55
N ASN A 36 -3.14 26.73 4.18
CA ASN A 36 -3.22 27.43 5.45
C ASN A 36 -3.73 26.61 6.65
N ASN A 37 -4.24 25.38 6.46
CA ASN A 37 -4.72 24.54 7.58
C ASN A 37 -3.75 23.38 7.84
N MET A 38 -2.77 23.64 8.70
CA MET A 38 -1.83 22.64 9.23
C MET A 38 -2.48 21.86 10.39
N ALA A 39 -2.46 20.53 10.30
CA ALA A 39 -2.90 19.66 11.39
C ALA A 39 -2.05 19.87 12.66
N GLU A 40 -2.67 19.68 13.83
CA GLU A 40 -1.95 19.75 15.09
C GLU A 40 -0.91 18.63 15.19
N ARG A 41 0.24 18.94 15.80
CA ARG A 41 1.32 17.96 15.95
C ARG A 41 0.88 16.79 16.84
N VAL A 42 1.00 15.57 16.31
CA VAL A 42 0.88 14.34 17.08
C VAL A 42 2.27 13.90 17.57
N ASN A 43 2.44 13.82 18.89
CA ASN A 43 3.71 13.41 19.48
C ASN A 43 4.09 11.97 19.09
N GLY A 44 5.38 11.73 18.87
CA GLY A 44 5.91 10.43 18.46
C GLY A 44 5.91 10.18 16.94
N ARG A 45 5.15 10.94 16.16
CA ARG A 45 5.15 10.84 14.70
C ARG A 45 6.29 11.64 14.05
N VAL A 46 6.74 11.18 12.89
CA VAL A 46 7.88 11.70 12.15
C VAL A 46 7.43 12.23 10.79
N ALA A 47 7.47 13.54 10.63
CA ALA A 47 7.56 14.21 9.33
C ALA A 47 9.00 14.71 9.16
N LEU A 48 9.78 14.06 8.28
CA LEU A 48 11.21 14.28 8.12
C LEU A 48 11.55 14.86 6.74
N GLY A 49 12.32 15.93 6.69
CA GLY A 49 12.83 16.47 5.42
C GLY A 49 14.32 16.22 5.25
N TYR A 50 14.72 15.69 4.09
CA TYR A 50 16.11 15.80 3.66
C TYR A 50 16.38 17.22 3.15
N VAL A 51 17.42 17.86 3.70
CA VAL A 51 17.84 19.22 3.37
C VAL A 51 19.27 19.18 2.86
N THR A 52 19.42 19.38 1.55
CA THR A 52 20.71 19.21 0.86
C THR A 52 21.63 20.41 1.09
N TYR A 53 22.94 20.18 1.11
CA TYR A 53 23.98 21.19 1.29
C TYR A 53 24.08 22.16 0.11
N TYR A 54 23.60 21.75 -1.06
CA TYR A 54 23.54 22.55 -2.28
C TYR A 54 22.18 23.22 -2.50
N GLY A 55 21.18 22.91 -1.68
CA GLY A 55 19.87 23.55 -1.74
C GLY A 55 20.00 25.06 -1.52
N LYS A 56 19.05 25.81 -2.08
CA LYS A 56 19.05 27.28 -2.03
C LYS A 56 18.01 27.80 -1.04
N MET A 57 16.95 27.04 -0.81
CA MET A 57 15.91 27.44 0.14
C MET A 57 16.35 27.15 1.57
N LEU A 58 15.98 28.06 2.48
CA LEU A 58 16.06 27.79 3.92
C LEU A 58 14.77 27.07 4.34
N PRO A 59 14.85 25.92 5.02
CA PRO A 59 13.66 25.17 5.40
C PRO A 59 12.75 25.94 6.37
N ASP A 60 11.43 25.79 6.19
CA ASP A 60 10.46 26.24 7.20
C ASP A 60 10.19 25.11 8.20
N PRO A 61 10.65 25.22 9.46
CA PRO A 61 10.62 24.12 10.42
C PRO A 61 9.22 23.85 11.00
N THR A 62 8.18 24.55 10.51
CA THR A 62 6.77 24.31 10.84
C THR A 62 6.26 23.02 10.20
N TYR A 63 6.75 22.68 9.00
CA TYR A 63 6.33 21.51 8.22
C TYR A 63 7.10 20.23 8.53
N MET A 64 8.01 20.26 9.52
CA MET A 64 8.89 19.14 9.83
C MET A 64 9.08 18.98 11.32
N THR A 65 9.15 17.72 11.72
CA THR A 65 9.59 17.31 13.06
C THR A 65 11.10 17.04 13.09
N HIS A 66 11.65 16.58 11.96
CA HIS A 66 13.04 16.17 11.81
C HIS A 66 13.62 16.72 10.50
N ILE A 67 14.90 17.04 10.51
CA ILE A 67 15.70 17.34 9.31
C ILE A 67 16.88 16.38 9.28
N ASN A 68 17.08 15.72 8.15
CA ASN A 68 18.36 15.10 7.81
C ASN A 68 19.14 16.09 6.95
N TYR A 69 20.20 16.68 7.50
CA TYR A 69 21.09 17.55 6.74
C TYR A 69 22.01 16.69 5.86
N ALA A 70 21.79 16.77 4.56
CA ALA A 70 22.44 15.96 3.54
C ALA A 70 23.56 16.77 2.86
N PHE A 71 24.84 16.47 3.00
CA PHE A 71 25.41 15.33 3.71
C PHE A 71 26.73 15.70 4.38
N ALA A 72 27.28 14.75 5.12
CA ALA A 72 28.71 14.62 5.38
C ALA A 72 29.29 13.43 4.58
N GLU A 73 30.57 13.54 4.27
CA GLU A 73 31.33 12.52 3.52
C GLU A 73 32.52 11.99 4.33
N LEU A 74 32.89 10.74 4.05
CA LEU A 74 33.98 10.05 4.74
C LEU A 74 35.31 10.28 4.03
N TYR A 75 36.35 10.60 4.81
CA TYR A 75 37.73 10.65 4.31
C TYR A 75 38.42 9.34 4.64
N VAL A 76 38.55 8.49 3.62
CA VAL A 76 39.28 7.24 3.69
C VAL A 76 40.48 7.32 2.75
N LYS A 77 41.66 6.94 3.25
CA LYS A 77 42.88 6.88 2.43
C LYS A 77 43.57 5.56 2.66
N ASN A 78 43.91 4.84 1.59
CA ASN A 78 44.53 3.52 1.65
C ASN A 78 43.73 2.55 2.55
N ASN A 79 42.40 2.59 2.45
CA ASN A 79 41.45 1.82 3.29
C ASN A 79 41.51 2.12 4.80
N VAL A 80 42.03 3.29 5.19
CA VAL A 80 42.06 3.74 6.58
C VAL A 80 41.20 4.99 6.74
N TYR A 81 40.18 4.91 7.59
CA TYR A 81 39.37 6.06 8.00
C TYR A 81 40.22 7.13 8.70
N GLN A 82 40.12 8.38 8.26
CA GLN A 82 40.86 9.51 8.80
C GLN A 82 39.98 10.46 9.61
N LYS A 83 38.85 10.85 9.01
CA LYS A 83 37.85 11.80 9.54
C LYS A 83 36.60 11.76 8.66
N PHE A 84 35.60 12.57 9.00
CA PHE A 84 34.57 13.01 8.05
C PHE A 84 34.56 14.53 7.95
N ASP A 85 33.88 15.07 6.94
CA ASP A 85 33.62 16.51 6.82
C ASP A 85 32.24 16.77 6.23
N LEU A 86 31.69 17.97 6.47
CA LEU A 86 30.45 18.39 5.83
C LEU A 86 30.69 18.52 4.32
N GLN A 87 29.69 18.14 3.53
CA GLN A 87 29.63 18.54 2.12
C GLN A 87 29.14 19.98 2.04
N GLY A 88 29.77 20.77 1.17
CA GLY A 88 29.42 22.17 0.96
C GLY A 88 29.84 23.12 2.08
N ASP A 89 29.23 24.29 2.11
CA ASP A 89 29.58 25.37 3.04
C ASP A 89 28.97 25.13 4.44
N LYS A 90 29.81 25.22 5.47
CA LYS A 90 29.39 25.16 6.88
C LYS A 90 28.37 26.25 7.23
N GLU A 91 28.36 27.38 6.53
CA GLU A 91 27.38 28.44 6.79
C GLU A 91 25.94 27.97 6.53
N ARG A 92 25.69 27.17 5.49
CA ARG A 92 24.35 26.62 5.26
C ARG A 92 23.93 25.67 6.38
N PHE A 93 24.85 24.81 6.84
CA PHE A 93 24.60 23.95 7.99
C PHE A 93 24.25 24.78 9.24
N ASN A 94 24.97 25.87 9.49
CA ASN A 94 24.69 26.78 10.60
C ASN A 94 23.30 27.44 10.47
N GLN A 95 22.90 27.84 9.26
CA GLN A 95 21.59 28.42 8.99
C GLN A 95 20.46 27.42 9.26
N VAL A 96 20.60 26.18 8.80
CA VAL A 96 19.63 25.10 9.07
C VAL A 96 19.57 24.79 10.56
N LYS A 97 20.73 24.73 11.24
CA LYS A 97 20.80 24.51 12.68
C LYS A 97 20.05 25.58 13.48
N LYS A 98 20.18 26.85 13.09
CA LYS A 98 19.48 27.98 13.74
C LYS A 98 17.96 27.86 13.68
N LEU A 99 17.38 27.02 12.81
CA LEU A 99 15.94 26.76 12.80
C LEU A 99 15.40 26.20 14.12
N LYS A 100 16.26 25.59 14.96
CA LYS A 100 15.88 25.17 16.32
C LYS A 100 15.48 26.33 17.23
N GLU A 101 15.93 27.56 16.95
CA GLU A 101 15.49 28.76 17.66
C GLU A 101 14.04 29.15 17.30
N ARG A 102 13.59 28.80 16.09
CA ARG A 102 12.20 29.01 15.62
C ARG A 102 11.28 27.86 16.03
N ASN A 103 11.81 26.65 16.17
CA ASN A 103 11.08 25.46 16.61
C ASN A 103 11.98 24.60 17.52
N SER A 104 11.82 24.76 18.83
CA SER A 104 12.62 24.02 19.83
C SER A 104 12.35 22.51 19.83
N ASN A 105 11.25 22.07 19.22
CA ASN A 105 10.90 20.66 19.08
C ASN A 105 11.43 20.03 17.78
N LEU A 106 12.12 20.82 16.94
CA LEU A 106 12.78 20.34 15.72
C LEU A 106 14.01 19.52 16.09
N LYS A 107 14.14 18.35 15.44
CA LYS A 107 15.31 17.49 15.53
C LYS A 107 16.13 17.59 14.27
N ILE A 108 17.45 17.72 14.40
CA ILE A 108 18.36 17.80 13.25
C ILE A 108 19.36 16.66 13.38
N LEU A 109 19.48 15.85 12.32
CA LEU A 109 20.46 14.79 12.20
C LEU A 109 21.44 15.14 11.06
N LEU A 110 22.69 14.72 11.21
CA LEU A 110 23.66 14.77 10.11
C LEU A 110 23.60 13.44 9.33
N SER A 111 23.33 13.54 8.02
CA SER A 111 23.27 12.38 7.13
C SER A 111 24.63 12.13 6.48
N PHE A 112 25.13 10.90 6.53
CA PHE A 112 26.39 10.50 5.90
C PHE A 112 26.14 9.75 4.60
N THR A 113 26.85 10.10 3.53
CA THR A 113 26.72 9.44 2.22
C THR A 113 27.99 8.70 1.81
N ASN A 114 27.87 7.77 0.85
CA ASN A 114 29.04 7.22 0.15
C ASN A 114 29.74 8.24 -0.73
N SER A 115 28.97 9.21 -1.24
CA SER A 115 29.38 10.14 -2.29
C SER A 115 30.37 11.20 -1.80
N VAL A 116 31.28 11.58 -2.67
CA VAL A 116 32.25 12.66 -2.43
C VAL A 116 31.97 13.87 -3.32
N SER A 117 31.94 15.04 -2.71
CA SER A 117 31.78 16.35 -3.38
C SER A 117 32.88 17.34 -3.01
N ASN A 118 33.59 17.16 -1.88
CA ASN A 118 34.66 18.07 -1.51
C ASN A 118 35.91 17.80 -2.34
N THR A 119 36.52 18.87 -2.89
CA THR A 119 37.73 18.80 -3.72
C THR A 119 38.95 18.19 -3.01
N GLY A 120 38.97 18.24 -1.68
CA GLY A 120 40.02 17.65 -0.84
C GLY A 120 39.87 16.14 -0.59
N ASN A 121 38.81 15.52 -1.11
CA ASN A 121 38.53 14.10 -0.97
C ASN A 121 38.48 13.46 -2.37
N SER A 122 39.22 12.37 -2.57
CA SER A 122 39.39 11.74 -3.87
C SER A 122 38.90 10.29 -3.92
N GLN A 123 38.38 9.75 -2.82
CA GLN A 123 37.97 8.36 -2.71
C GLN A 123 36.50 8.25 -2.33
N ASP A 124 35.69 7.79 -3.27
CA ASP A 124 34.28 7.47 -3.07
C ASP A 124 34.08 6.11 -2.37
N GLY A 125 32.91 5.88 -1.79
CA GLY A 125 32.56 4.58 -1.19
C GLY A 125 33.33 4.25 0.08
N GLY A 126 33.56 5.25 0.95
CA GLY A 126 34.35 5.09 2.18
C GLY A 126 33.77 4.11 3.20
N PHE A 127 32.48 3.81 3.15
CA PHE A 127 31.81 2.97 4.16
C PHE A 127 32.33 1.53 4.19
N SER A 128 32.56 0.88 3.04
CA SER A 128 33.01 -0.52 3.01
C SER A 128 34.34 -0.72 3.75
N ALA A 129 35.30 0.19 3.52
CA ALA A 129 36.58 0.18 4.23
C ALA A 129 36.42 0.50 5.72
N LEU A 130 35.66 1.54 6.06
CA LEU A 130 35.38 1.95 7.44
C LEU A 130 34.73 0.82 8.25
N ALA A 131 33.68 0.21 7.70
CA ALA A 131 32.87 -0.76 8.41
C ALA A 131 33.62 -2.10 8.63
N LYS A 132 34.66 -2.39 7.84
CA LYS A 132 35.44 -3.62 7.95
C LYS A 132 36.34 -3.69 9.20
N SER A 133 36.77 -2.55 9.75
CA SER A 133 37.65 -2.52 10.94
C SER A 133 36.87 -2.11 12.20
N PRO A 134 36.87 -2.94 13.26
CA PRO A 134 36.30 -2.57 14.56
C PRO A 134 36.88 -1.28 15.14
N GLU A 135 38.18 -1.04 14.95
CA GLU A 135 38.86 0.16 15.43
C GLU A 135 38.37 1.40 14.68
N MET A 136 38.22 1.31 13.35
CA MET A 136 37.73 2.43 12.54
C MET A 136 36.27 2.73 12.80
N ARG A 137 35.41 1.70 12.97
CA ARG A 137 34.00 1.89 13.36
C ARG A 137 33.87 2.62 14.69
N LYS A 138 34.65 2.21 15.70
CA LYS A 138 34.67 2.88 17.00
C LYS A 138 35.20 4.32 16.90
N GLN A 139 36.25 4.55 16.12
CA GLN A 139 36.79 5.89 15.91
C GLN A 139 35.74 6.80 15.24
N PHE A 140 35.10 6.35 14.17
CA PHE A 140 34.01 7.08 13.51
C PHE A 140 32.86 7.37 14.48
N ALA A 141 32.46 6.40 15.29
CA ALA A 141 31.40 6.61 16.29
C ALA A 141 31.77 7.67 17.34
N GLN A 142 33.03 7.73 17.77
CA GLN A 142 33.52 8.79 18.67
C GLN A 142 33.53 10.16 17.99
N ASP A 143 33.91 10.22 16.71
CA ASP A 143 33.90 11.46 15.94
C ASP A 143 32.46 11.98 15.73
N CYS A 144 31.51 11.08 15.46
CA CYS A 144 30.08 11.40 15.40
C CYS A 144 29.57 11.94 16.74
N LYS A 145 29.89 11.27 17.85
CA LYS A 145 29.52 11.73 19.21
C LYS A 145 30.04 13.14 19.49
N LYS A 146 31.32 13.38 19.18
CA LYS A 146 31.97 14.68 19.36
C LYS A 146 31.29 15.75 18.51
N PHE A 147 30.99 15.47 17.25
CA PHE A 147 30.32 16.41 16.36
C PHE A 147 28.91 16.74 16.84
N VAL A 148 28.10 15.74 17.21
CA VAL A 148 26.76 15.95 17.78
C VAL A 148 26.81 16.88 18.99
N GLN A 149 27.76 16.65 19.90
CA GLN A 149 27.95 17.49 21.09
C GLN A 149 28.43 18.91 20.76
N GLN A 150 29.39 19.04 19.84
CA GLN A 150 29.97 20.33 19.45
C GLN A 150 28.97 21.20 18.70
N GLU A 151 28.20 20.59 17.81
CA GLU A 151 27.27 21.32 16.96
C GLU A 151 25.90 21.49 17.59
N GLY A 152 25.51 20.69 18.60
CA GLY A 152 24.21 20.81 19.27
C GLY A 152 23.04 20.27 18.43
N ILE A 153 23.33 19.33 17.53
CA ILE A 153 22.34 18.58 16.75
C ILE A 153 21.86 17.35 17.52
N ASP A 154 20.83 16.68 17.04
CA ASP A 154 20.09 15.65 17.77
C ASP A 154 20.46 14.21 17.38
N GLY A 155 21.15 14.00 16.26
CA GLY A 155 21.47 12.64 15.82
C GLY A 155 22.29 12.49 14.55
N ILE A 156 22.40 11.25 14.13
CA ILE A 156 23.15 10.78 12.97
C ILE A 156 22.24 9.90 12.11
N ASP A 157 22.28 10.12 10.80
CA ASP A 157 21.66 9.28 9.78
C ASP A 157 22.75 8.67 8.89
N ILE A 158 22.67 7.36 8.62
CA ILE A 158 23.61 6.69 7.72
C ILE A 158 22.92 6.36 6.40
N ASP A 159 23.42 6.95 5.32
CA ASP A 159 22.95 6.72 3.96
C ASP A 159 24.02 5.97 3.15
N TRP A 160 24.19 4.69 3.50
CA TRP A 160 25.06 3.78 2.74
C TRP A 160 24.25 3.11 1.63
N GLU A 161 24.42 3.63 0.41
CA GLU A 161 23.96 3.07 -0.86
C GLU A 161 25.07 2.32 -1.68
N PHE A 162 25.22 1.00 -1.57
CA PHE A 162 24.57 0.08 -0.62
C PHE A 162 25.59 -0.91 -0.05
N PRO A 163 25.39 -1.48 1.15
CA PRO A 163 26.24 -2.57 1.60
C PRO A 163 26.17 -3.74 0.62
N GLY A 164 27.32 -4.19 0.13
CA GLY A 164 27.45 -5.36 -0.73
C GLY A 164 27.04 -5.15 -2.20
N MET A 165 26.72 -3.93 -2.63
CA MET A 165 26.57 -3.60 -4.06
C MET A 165 26.69 -2.09 -4.33
N THR A 166 26.87 -1.71 -5.60
CA THR A 166 26.77 -0.31 -6.02
C THR A 166 26.03 -0.21 -7.36
N PHE A 167 25.28 0.88 -7.56
CA PHE A 167 24.76 1.26 -8.89
C PHE A 167 25.73 2.15 -9.66
N GLY A 168 26.77 2.68 -8.99
CA GLY A 168 27.80 3.52 -9.57
C GLY A 168 29.18 2.87 -9.50
N SER A 169 30.18 3.64 -9.08
CA SER A 169 31.58 3.18 -8.95
C SER A 169 32.05 2.98 -7.50
N ASN A 170 31.17 3.15 -6.52
CA ASN A 170 31.51 3.00 -5.10
C ASN A 170 32.09 1.61 -4.79
N ALA A 171 33.11 1.57 -3.93
CA ALA A 171 33.67 0.33 -3.42
C ALA A 171 32.62 -0.42 -2.58
N TYR A 172 32.57 -1.75 -2.76
CA TYR A 172 31.73 -2.65 -1.97
C TYR A 172 32.37 -4.05 -1.87
N ASP A 173 32.01 -4.80 -0.85
CA ASP A 173 32.39 -6.20 -0.62
C ASP A 173 31.14 -7.00 -0.23
N PRO A 174 30.54 -7.78 -1.16
CA PRO A 174 29.31 -8.52 -0.91
C PRO A 174 29.46 -9.58 0.18
N LEU A 175 30.69 -9.99 0.53
CA LEU A 175 30.92 -11.03 1.52
C LEU A 175 30.79 -10.52 2.96
N VAL A 176 31.01 -9.23 3.20
CA VAL A 176 31.14 -8.70 4.57
C VAL A 176 30.39 -7.41 4.83
N ASP A 177 30.04 -6.62 3.81
CA ASP A 177 29.47 -5.30 4.01
C ASP A 177 28.14 -5.31 4.77
N VAL A 178 27.25 -6.26 4.48
CA VAL A 178 25.93 -6.35 5.13
C VAL A 178 26.06 -6.62 6.64
N GLU A 179 26.96 -7.51 7.03
CA GLU A 179 27.27 -7.78 8.45
C GLU A 179 27.99 -6.58 9.08
N ASN A 180 28.97 -6.01 8.38
CA ASN A 180 29.74 -4.87 8.86
C ASN A 180 28.88 -3.62 9.04
N PHE A 181 27.83 -3.43 8.24
CA PHE A 181 26.84 -2.37 8.45
C PHE A 181 26.11 -2.57 9.79
N THR A 182 25.69 -3.80 10.11
CA THR A 182 25.09 -4.10 11.42
C THR A 182 26.05 -3.76 12.56
N LEU A 183 27.32 -4.14 12.43
CA LEU A 183 28.35 -3.83 13.43
C LEU A 183 28.63 -2.33 13.54
N LEU A 184 28.56 -1.58 12.44
CA LEU A 184 28.67 -0.12 12.44
C LEU A 184 27.52 0.53 13.21
N MET A 185 26.28 0.12 12.94
CA MET A 185 25.11 0.65 13.64
C MET A 185 25.16 0.31 15.14
N LYS A 186 25.65 -0.89 15.49
CA LYS A 186 25.91 -1.28 16.87
C LYS A 186 26.95 -0.40 17.55
N ASP A 187 28.14 -0.25 16.96
CA ASP A 187 29.23 0.57 17.53
C ASP A 187 28.82 2.04 17.68
N LEU A 188 28.02 2.57 16.74
CA LEU A 188 27.38 3.89 16.85
C LEU A 188 26.45 3.96 18.05
N ARG A 189 25.49 3.03 18.18
CA ARG A 189 24.54 3.04 19.31
C ARG A 189 25.23 2.90 20.67
N GLU A 190 26.24 2.03 20.78
CA GLU A 190 26.99 1.85 22.04
C GLU A 190 27.81 3.09 22.43
N THR A 191 28.22 3.90 21.44
CA THR A 191 29.05 5.10 21.66
C THR A 191 28.23 6.36 21.90
N LEU A 192 27.17 6.53 21.11
CA LEU A 192 26.25 7.67 21.17
C LEU A 192 25.40 7.62 22.46
N SER A 193 24.91 8.78 22.90
CA SER A 193 23.99 8.81 24.05
C SER A 193 22.64 8.19 23.67
N SER A 194 21.89 7.67 24.65
CA SER A 194 20.53 7.19 24.41
C SER A 194 19.57 8.30 23.93
N SER A 195 19.88 9.56 24.21
CA SER A 195 19.15 10.73 23.70
C SER A 195 19.56 11.16 22.29
N THR A 196 20.63 10.59 21.74
CA THR A 196 21.07 10.88 20.37
C THR A 196 20.35 9.92 19.42
N LEU A 197 19.65 10.50 18.44
CA LEU A 197 18.94 9.73 17.42
C LEU A 197 19.95 9.05 16.50
N LEU A 198 19.67 7.80 16.14
CA LEU A 198 20.40 7.04 15.14
C LEU A 198 19.41 6.44 14.15
N THR A 199 19.51 6.86 12.90
CA THR A 199 18.65 6.42 11.79
C THR A 199 19.49 6.00 10.58
N TYR A 200 18.85 5.48 9.55
CA TYR A 200 19.50 5.21 8.28
C TYR A 200 18.50 5.33 7.12
N ALA A 201 19.02 5.60 5.92
CA ALA A 201 18.29 5.46 4.68
C ALA A 201 18.28 3.98 4.27
N GLY A 202 17.08 3.38 4.32
CA GLY A 202 16.85 1.98 4.00
C GLY A 202 16.48 1.79 2.53
N TYR A 203 17.00 0.74 1.89
CA TYR A 203 16.55 0.36 0.56
C TYR A 203 15.11 -0.19 0.57
N CYS A 204 14.45 -0.23 -0.59
CA CYS A 204 13.08 -0.73 -0.73
C CYS A 204 12.92 -2.26 -0.54
N LYS A 205 14.01 -2.96 -0.24
CA LYS A 205 14.06 -4.41 0.03
C LYS A 205 14.92 -4.71 1.25
N ASN A 206 14.57 -5.76 1.99
CA ASN A 206 15.47 -6.37 2.98
C ASN A 206 16.69 -7.01 2.28
N LYS A 207 17.69 -7.45 3.04
CA LYS A 207 18.89 -8.14 2.54
C LYS A 207 18.55 -9.18 1.46
N GLN A 208 19.29 -9.15 0.37
CA GLN A 208 19.13 -10.09 -0.74
C GLN A 208 20.44 -10.82 -1.04
N PRO A 209 20.41 -12.05 -1.57
CA PRO A 209 21.61 -12.72 -2.05
C PRO A 209 22.33 -11.94 -3.14
N GLN A 210 23.66 -11.93 -3.11
CA GLN A 210 24.54 -11.34 -4.12
C GLN A 210 25.80 -12.20 -4.28
N GLY A 211 25.82 -13.05 -5.31
CA GLY A 211 26.90 -14.02 -5.49
C GLY A 211 27.00 -14.98 -4.30
N ALA A 212 28.19 -15.08 -3.70
CA ALA A 212 28.42 -15.88 -2.49
C ALA A 212 28.09 -15.13 -1.19
N GLY A 213 27.64 -13.87 -1.28
CA GLY A 213 27.35 -13.02 -0.13
C GLY A 213 25.98 -12.36 -0.24
N TRP A 214 25.88 -11.13 0.24
CA TRP A 214 24.63 -10.40 0.44
C TRP A 214 24.73 -8.96 -0.04
N LYS A 215 23.57 -8.34 -0.27
CA LYS A 215 23.43 -6.91 -0.55
C LYS A 215 22.27 -6.28 0.22
N TYR A 216 22.24 -4.96 0.24
CA TYR A 216 21.30 -4.12 1.01
C TYR A 216 21.56 -4.23 2.52
N ILE A 217 20.52 -4.20 3.33
CA ILE A 217 20.63 -4.12 4.79
C ILE A 217 19.87 -5.30 5.40
N ASP A 218 20.49 -5.98 6.38
CA ASP A 218 19.77 -6.90 7.26
C ASP A 218 18.94 -6.09 8.25
N VAL A 219 17.72 -5.74 7.86
CA VAL A 219 16.89 -4.77 8.59
C VAL A 219 16.54 -5.28 9.99
N LYS A 220 16.41 -6.60 10.16
CA LYS A 220 16.18 -7.22 11.47
C LYS A 220 17.41 -7.13 12.37
N ALA A 221 18.60 -7.35 11.81
CA ALA A 221 19.83 -7.29 12.60
C ALA A 221 20.18 -5.86 13.03
N VAL A 222 19.84 -4.86 12.21
CA VAL A 222 20.05 -3.43 12.50
C VAL A 222 19.01 -2.86 13.47
N ASP A 223 17.77 -3.36 13.42
CA ASP A 223 16.64 -2.82 14.18
C ASP A 223 16.95 -2.49 15.65
N PRO A 224 17.62 -3.35 16.47
CA PRO A 224 17.86 -3.06 17.88
C PRO A 224 18.69 -1.79 18.16
N TYR A 225 19.41 -1.27 17.17
CA TYR A 225 20.34 -0.17 17.35
C TYR A 225 19.80 1.20 16.91
N VAL A 226 18.69 1.23 16.18
CA VAL A 226 18.18 2.45 15.53
C VAL A 226 16.86 2.92 16.14
N ASP A 227 16.59 4.21 16.05
CA ASP A 227 15.32 4.80 16.48
C ASP A 227 14.21 4.58 15.44
N PHE A 228 14.57 4.61 14.15
CA PHE A 228 13.71 4.33 13.01
C PHE A 228 14.53 4.25 11.72
N VAL A 229 13.89 3.74 10.65
CA VAL A 229 14.44 3.67 9.29
C VAL A 229 13.65 4.55 8.33
N ASN A 230 14.34 5.28 7.47
CA ASN A 230 13.78 6.04 6.35
C ASN A 230 13.78 5.16 5.09
N ILE A 231 12.67 4.51 4.76
CA ILE A 231 12.61 3.58 3.63
C ILE A 231 12.48 4.38 2.33
N MET A 232 13.45 4.27 1.44
CA MET A 232 13.47 4.96 0.15
C MET A 232 12.50 4.30 -0.85
N THR A 233 11.20 4.53 -0.64
CA THR A 233 10.09 4.01 -1.47
C THR A 233 9.85 4.85 -2.72
N TYR A 234 10.92 5.27 -3.37
CA TYR A 234 10.95 6.01 -4.62
C TYR A 234 12.09 5.47 -5.50
N ASP A 235 12.20 5.97 -6.74
CA ASP A 235 13.13 5.41 -7.72
C ASP A 235 12.94 3.90 -7.95
N LEU A 236 11.71 3.41 -7.78
CA LEU A 236 11.39 1.99 -7.93
C LEU A 236 11.44 1.56 -9.41
N VAL A 237 11.08 2.48 -10.31
CA VAL A 237 11.15 2.31 -11.76
C VAL A 237 11.08 3.71 -12.43
N GLY A 238 11.60 3.84 -13.65
CA GLY A 238 11.39 5.04 -14.48
C GLY A 238 10.20 4.88 -15.43
N ALA A 239 9.90 5.91 -16.22
CA ALA A 239 8.91 5.83 -17.30
C ALA A 239 9.19 4.64 -18.24
N PRO A 240 8.14 3.94 -18.71
CA PRO A 240 6.71 4.27 -18.53
C PRO A 240 6.09 3.73 -17.22
N GLY A 241 6.88 3.36 -16.21
CA GLY A 241 6.39 2.94 -14.89
C GLY A 241 6.30 4.07 -13.86
N HIS A 242 5.51 3.86 -12.81
CA HIS A 242 5.41 4.77 -11.67
C HIS A 242 6.55 4.52 -10.67
N GLN A 243 7.29 5.56 -10.29
CA GLN A 243 8.44 5.41 -9.39
C GLN A 243 8.12 5.23 -7.91
N SER A 244 6.91 5.58 -7.47
CA SER A 244 6.48 5.49 -6.06
C SER A 244 4.97 5.19 -5.94
N PRO A 245 4.43 4.16 -6.62
CA PRO A 245 3.03 3.77 -6.42
C PRO A 245 2.83 3.27 -4.99
N LEU A 246 1.67 3.57 -4.39
CA LEU A 246 1.32 3.09 -3.05
C LEU A 246 1.24 1.54 -3.05
N SER A 247 0.35 1.00 -3.88
CA SER A 247 0.14 -0.43 -4.05
C SER A 247 -0.29 -0.68 -5.47
N LYS A 248 0.53 -1.33 -6.31
CA LYS A 248 0.20 -1.56 -7.72
C LYS A 248 0.60 -2.97 -8.10
N PRO A 249 -0.30 -3.96 -7.99
CA PRO A 249 -0.03 -5.35 -8.36
C PRO A 249 0.61 -5.51 -9.75
N SER A 250 0.22 -4.69 -10.73
CA SER A 250 0.79 -4.70 -12.08
C SER A 250 2.20 -4.09 -12.19
N ALA A 251 2.68 -3.37 -11.17
CA ALA A 251 4.04 -2.81 -11.15
C ALA A 251 5.07 -3.83 -10.67
N THR A 252 6.32 -3.66 -11.10
CA THR A 252 7.46 -4.47 -10.64
C THR A 252 7.71 -4.34 -9.13
N TRP A 253 7.45 -3.15 -8.56
CA TRP A 253 7.61 -2.85 -7.14
C TRP A 253 6.70 -1.68 -6.72
N ASP A 254 6.42 -1.55 -5.42
CA ASP A 254 5.61 -0.46 -4.84
C ASP A 254 5.94 -0.20 -3.35
N CYS A 255 5.31 0.82 -2.77
CA CYS A 255 5.49 1.18 -1.36
C CYS A 255 5.05 0.04 -0.42
N GLN A 256 3.91 -0.60 -0.70
CA GLN A 256 3.36 -1.67 0.13
C GLN A 256 4.30 -2.88 0.22
N ARG A 257 4.84 -3.36 -0.91
CA ARG A 257 5.85 -4.43 -0.92
C ARG A 257 7.12 -4.02 -0.18
N SER A 258 7.55 -2.77 -0.33
CA SER A 258 8.71 -2.25 0.39
C SER A 258 8.51 -2.30 1.91
N VAL A 259 7.37 -1.84 2.42
CA VAL A 259 7.05 -1.91 3.85
C VAL A 259 6.92 -3.36 4.32
N ASN A 260 6.31 -4.23 3.51
CA ASN A 260 6.15 -5.64 3.84
C ASN A 260 7.49 -6.39 4.01
N GLU A 261 8.55 -6.01 3.29
CA GLU A 261 9.89 -6.58 3.48
C GLU A 261 10.40 -6.35 4.92
N TYR A 262 10.14 -5.17 5.47
CA TYR A 262 10.57 -4.80 6.83
C TYR A 262 9.69 -5.47 7.88
N LEU A 263 8.37 -5.42 7.71
CA LEU A 263 7.43 -6.08 8.62
C LEU A 263 7.66 -7.60 8.66
N SER A 264 7.87 -8.23 7.50
CA SER A 264 8.13 -9.68 7.40
C SER A 264 9.47 -10.09 8.00
N ALA A 265 10.48 -9.19 7.96
CA ALA A 265 11.73 -9.41 8.67
C ALA A 265 11.58 -9.30 10.20
N GLY A 266 10.49 -8.67 10.67
CA GLY A 266 10.16 -8.47 12.08
C GLY A 266 10.53 -7.08 12.62
N VAL A 267 10.71 -6.08 11.75
CA VAL A 267 10.88 -4.69 12.18
C VAL A 267 9.51 -4.15 12.60
N PRO A 268 9.38 -3.55 13.79
CA PRO A 268 8.13 -2.95 14.24
C PRO A 268 7.65 -1.82 13.31
N ALA A 269 6.35 -1.78 13.00
CA ALA A 269 5.77 -0.74 12.14
C ALA A 269 6.05 0.68 12.66
N ASN A 270 5.99 0.88 13.99
CA ASN A 270 6.27 2.15 14.67
C ASN A 270 7.74 2.63 14.57
N LYS A 271 8.60 1.91 13.85
CA LYS A 271 9.97 2.29 13.48
C LYS A 271 10.16 2.54 11.99
N LEU A 272 9.11 2.40 11.18
CA LEU A 272 9.16 2.60 9.74
C LEU A 272 8.71 4.03 9.37
N VAL A 273 9.51 4.71 8.56
CA VAL A 273 9.21 6.02 7.98
C VAL A 273 9.21 5.88 6.45
N LEU A 274 8.09 6.20 5.81
CA LEU A 274 7.89 6.02 4.36
C LEU A 274 8.51 7.17 3.55
N GLY A 275 9.26 6.86 2.50
CA GLY A 275 9.89 7.84 1.62
C GLY A 275 9.00 8.35 0.50
N ILE A 276 8.88 9.67 0.39
CA ILE A 276 8.13 10.37 -0.67
C ILE A 276 9.09 11.18 -1.55
N PRO A 277 9.07 11.01 -2.89
CA PRO A 277 9.87 11.82 -3.79
C PRO A 277 9.17 13.17 -4.04
N PHE A 278 9.83 14.28 -3.75
CA PHE A 278 9.39 15.62 -4.17
C PHE A 278 9.84 15.93 -5.61
N TYR A 279 9.84 14.90 -6.45
CA TYR A 279 10.21 14.93 -7.86
C TYR A 279 9.51 13.80 -8.62
N GLY A 280 9.38 13.95 -9.93
CA GLY A 280 9.00 12.91 -10.87
C GLY A 280 10.22 12.23 -11.51
N ARG A 281 10.09 10.94 -11.85
CA ARG A 281 11.16 10.16 -12.50
C ARG A 281 10.76 9.86 -13.94
N ALA A 282 11.50 10.46 -14.88
CA ALA A 282 11.31 10.20 -16.31
C ALA A 282 12.11 8.96 -16.73
N HIS A 283 13.45 8.98 -16.71
CA HIS A 283 14.24 7.78 -17.01
C HIS A 283 15.61 7.86 -16.35
N PHE A 284 16.11 6.77 -15.76
CA PHE A 284 17.37 6.78 -15.02
C PHE A 284 18.57 7.24 -15.84
N ASN A 285 18.61 6.94 -17.14
CA ASN A 285 19.77 7.24 -17.99
C ASN A 285 19.58 8.44 -18.94
N SER A 286 18.35 8.77 -19.32
CA SER A 286 18.09 9.69 -20.45
C SER A 286 17.05 10.77 -20.16
N GLY A 287 16.32 10.67 -19.04
CA GLY A 287 15.28 11.62 -18.66
C GLY A 287 15.50 12.27 -17.29
N GLY A 288 16.34 11.67 -16.44
CA GLY A 288 16.63 12.15 -15.10
C GLY A 288 15.38 12.17 -14.20
N SER A 289 15.44 13.04 -13.20
CA SER A 289 14.30 13.45 -12.38
C SER A 289 13.93 14.90 -12.72
N ILE A 290 12.68 15.25 -12.47
CA ILE A 290 12.13 16.59 -12.59
C ILE A 290 11.49 16.95 -11.25
N ASN A 291 11.83 18.08 -10.63
CA ASN A 291 11.28 18.41 -9.31
C ASN A 291 9.77 18.66 -9.39
N TYR A 292 9.07 18.51 -8.27
CA TYR A 292 7.65 18.84 -8.21
C TYR A 292 7.37 20.29 -8.62
N ARG A 293 8.18 21.24 -8.14
CA ARG A 293 8.09 22.65 -8.54
C ARG A 293 8.18 22.87 -10.05
N ASP A 294 8.90 22.01 -10.76
CA ASP A 294 9.08 22.11 -12.21
C ASP A 294 7.95 21.35 -12.95
N ILE A 295 7.39 20.29 -12.34
CA ILE A 295 6.25 19.54 -12.86
C ILE A 295 4.99 20.41 -12.92
N VAL A 296 4.70 21.17 -11.86
CA VAL A 296 3.49 22.00 -11.78
C VAL A 296 3.49 23.14 -12.79
N ASP A 297 4.65 23.50 -13.32
CA ASP A 297 4.83 24.52 -14.35
C ASP A 297 4.80 23.95 -15.80
N LEU A 298 4.64 22.63 -15.97
CA LEU A 298 4.55 22.02 -17.30
C LEU A 298 3.27 22.44 -18.03
N SER A 299 3.41 22.89 -19.27
CA SER A 299 2.33 23.49 -20.04
C SER A 299 1.63 22.51 -20.99
N ALA A 300 0.30 22.55 -21.01
CA ALA A 300 -0.52 21.88 -22.02
C ALA A 300 -0.22 22.34 -23.44
N GLY A 301 0.23 23.59 -23.62
CA GLY A 301 0.67 24.11 -24.92
C GLY A 301 1.92 23.42 -25.47
N GLU A 302 2.71 22.78 -24.61
CA GLU A 302 3.89 21.98 -24.97
C GLU A 302 3.58 20.46 -25.04
N GLY A 303 2.29 20.12 -24.96
CA GLY A 303 1.79 18.75 -25.02
C GLY A 303 1.81 18.01 -23.69
N TYR A 304 2.10 18.67 -22.56
CA TYR A 304 2.07 18.03 -21.25
C TYR A 304 0.66 17.97 -20.67
N VAL A 305 0.31 16.84 -20.05
CA VAL A 305 -0.86 16.73 -19.18
C VAL A 305 -0.36 16.23 -17.84
N ILE A 306 -0.56 17.02 -16.80
CA ILE A 306 -0.21 16.66 -15.41
C ILE A 306 -1.43 16.10 -14.68
N ASP A 307 -1.24 15.52 -13.49
CA ASP A 307 -2.29 14.95 -12.65
C ASP A 307 -3.17 13.88 -13.33
N ASN A 308 -2.68 13.21 -14.39
CA ASN A 308 -3.31 11.95 -14.80
C ASN A 308 -3.20 10.98 -13.63
N TRP A 309 -4.23 10.16 -13.41
CA TRP A 309 -4.32 9.35 -12.20
C TRP A 309 -4.38 7.86 -12.51
N ASP A 310 -3.52 7.09 -11.85
CA ASP A 310 -3.59 5.63 -11.85
C ASP A 310 -4.30 5.16 -10.58
N GLU A 311 -5.55 4.70 -10.73
CA GLU A 311 -6.37 4.25 -9.61
C GLU A 311 -5.80 3.00 -8.93
N GLU A 312 -5.17 2.09 -9.68
CA GLU A 312 -4.56 0.90 -9.11
C GLU A 312 -3.43 1.30 -8.15
N GLY A 313 -2.49 2.13 -8.62
CA GLY A 313 -1.31 2.55 -7.85
C GLY A 313 -1.54 3.70 -6.87
N SER A 314 -2.71 4.35 -6.89
CA SER A 314 -3.01 5.57 -6.13
C SER A 314 -1.93 6.66 -6.27
N VAL A 315 -1.54 6.94 -7.53
CA VAL A 315 -0.38 7.78 -7.84
C VAL A 315 -0.63 8.62 -9.11
N PRO A 316 -0.19 9.88 -9.16
CA PRO A 316 -0.29 10.69 -10.36
C PRO A 316 0.84 10.41 -11.36
N TYR A 317 0.64 10.83 -12.60
CA TYR A 317 1.66 10.83 -13.63
C TYR A 317 1.45 11.92 -14.67
N VAL A 318 2.54 12.27 -15.33
CA VAL A 318 2.56 13.23 -16.44
C VAL A 318 2.59 12.46 -17.75
N THR A 319 1.83 12.92 -18.75
CA THR A 319 2.02 12.52 -20.15
C THR A 319 2.56 13.70 -20.97
N LYS A 320 3.33 13.39 -22.02
CA LYS A 320 3.74 14.34 -23.05
C LYS A 320 3.29 13.82 -24.41
N ASN A 321 2.43 14.55 -25.10
CA ASN A 321 1.81 14.16 -26.36
C ASN A 321 1.14 12.76 -26.28
N GLY A 322 0.46 12.47 -25.17
CA GLY A 322 -0.21 11.19 -24.92
C GLY A 322 0.70 10.03 -24.49
N VAL A 323 2.02 10.24 -24.36
CA VAL A 323 2.98 9.23 -23.90
C VAL A 323 3.35 9.48 -22.45
N PHE A 324 3.43 8.44 -21.63
CA PHE A 324 3.88 8.54 -20.23
C PHE A 324 5.27 9.19 -20.16
N TYR A 325 5.36 10.31 -19.44
CA TYR A 325 6.57 11.11 -19.31
C TYR A 325 7.29 10.85 -17.99
N CYS A 326 6.58 10.96 -16.87
CA CYS A 326 7.11 10.62 -15.54
C CYS A 326 5.99 10.31 -14.55
N GLY A 327 6.28 9.45 -13.57
CA GLY A 327 5.46 9.29 -12.36
C GLY A 327 6.01 10.14 -11.23
N TYR A 328 5.15 10.70 -10.38
CA TYR A 328 5.51 11.59 -9.26
C TYR A 328 4.51 11.44 -8.10
N ASP A 329 4.65 12.24 -7.05
CA ASP A 329 3.69 12.35 -5.96
C ASP A 329 3.05 13.75 -5.92
N ASN A 330 1.77 13.81 -5.57
CA ASN A 330 1.01 15.04 -5.35
C ASN A 330 0.25 14.97 -4.02
N PRO A 331 -0.49 16.01 -3.60
CA PRO A 331 -1.24 15.96 -2.34
C PRO A 331 -2.22 14.78 -2.22
N ARG A 332 -2.85 14.35 -3.32
CA ARG A 332 -3.78 13.20 -3.33
C ARG A 332 -3.05 11.89 -3.01
N SER A 333 -1.93 11.61 -3.66
CA SER A 333 -1.16 10.38 -3.38
C SER A 333 -0.52 10.40 -2.00
N ILE A 334 -0.05 11.56 -1.53
CA ILE A 334 0.50 11.72 -0.17
C ILE A 334 -0.57 11.47 0.90
N ALA A 335 -1.78 11.99 0.73
CA ALA A 335 -2.90 11.74 1.66
C ALA A 335 -3.29 10.25 1.70
N ALA A 336 -3.33 9.58 0.54
CA ALA A 336 -3.59 8.15 0.46
C ALA A 336 -2.51 7.34 1.18
N LYS A 337 -1.23 7.64 0.95
CA LYS A 337 -0.09 7.02 1.64
C LYS A 337 -0.13 7.28 3.15
N GLY A 338 -0.56 8.47 3.58
CA GLY A 338 -0.70 8.83 5.00
C GLY A 338 -1.77 8.02 5.72
N THR A 339 -2.94 7.90 5.09
CA THR A 339 -4.02 7.05 5.60
C THR A 339 -3.57 5.60 5.73
N TRP A 340 -2.92 5.08 4.69
CA TRP A 340 -2.40 3.72 4.69
C TRP A 340 -1.35 3.47 5.78
N LEU A 341 -0.30 4.32 5.87
CA LEU A 341 0.78 4.10 6.83
C LEU A 341 0.33 4.27 8.28
N LEU A 342 -0.59 5.21 8.55
CA LEU A 342 -1.14 5.38 9.89
C LEU A 342 -1.99 4.16 10.28
N GLY A 343 -2.71 3.58 9.32
CA GLY A 343 -3.43 2.31 9.51
C GLY A 343 -2.53 1.13 9.89
N LEU A 344 -1.25 1.18 9.50
CA LEU A 344 -0.25 0.20 9.88
C LEU A 344 0.46 0.54 11.22
N GLY A 345 0.14 1.67 11.84
CA GLY A 345 0.86 2.17 13.01
C GLY A 345 2.28 2.62 12.71
N MET A 346 2.56 3.01 11.45
CA MET A 346 3.89 3.48 11.05
C MET A 346 4.27 4.82 11.69
N LYS A 347 5.57 5.06 11.80
CA LYS A 347 6.11 6.24 12.50
C LYS A 347 5.87 7.55 11.74
N GLY A 348 5.78 7.51 10.42
CA GLY A 348 5.43 8.66 9.59
C GLY A 348 6.06 8.63 8.19
N MET A 349 6.41 9.80 7.66
CA MET A 349 6.99 9.97 6.33
C MET A 349 8.25 10.82 6.35
N MET A 350 9.14 10.54 5.40
CA MET A 350 10.24 11.39 5.00
C MET A 350 10.04 11.84 3.55
N PHE A 351 10.65 12.97 3.16
CA PHE A 351 10.73 13.38 1.75
C PHE A 351 12.16 13.67 1.27
N TRP A 352 12.42 13.30 0.01
CA TRP A 352 13.61 13.68 -0.75
C TRP A 352 13.19 14.58 -1.93
N ASP A 353 13.57 15.85 -1.98
CA ASP A 353 14.18 16.65 -0.90
C ASP A 353 13.49 18.04 -0.82
N TYR A 354 13.85 18.84 0.19
CA TYR A 354 13.20 20.12 0.46
C TYR A 354 13.15 21.07 -0.74
N ASP A 355 14.21 21.12 -1.56
CA ASP A 355 14.27 22.01 -2.72
C ASP A 355 13.45 21.50 -3.92
N GLY A 356 12.89 20.29 -3.83
CA GLY A 356 12.01 19.71 -4.85
C GLY A 356 10.58 20.26 -4.82
N ASP A 357 10.12 20.74 -3.66
CA ASP A 357 8.77 21.30 -3.48
C ASP A 357 8.66 22.72 -4.08
N ASP A 358 7.41 23.14 -4.29
CA ASP A 358 7.12 24.49 -4.76
C ASP A 358 7.29 25.56 -3.67
N ASN A 359 7.22 26.83 -4.08
CA ASN A 359 7.35 27.96 -3.16
C ASN A 359 6.21 28.01 -2.14
N GLN A 360 5.04 27.47 -2.47
CA GLN A 360 3.87 27.43 -1.60
C GLN A 360 3.99 26.38 -0.50
N GLY A 361 4.79 25.34 -0.73
CA GLY A 361 4.91 24.21 0.18
C GLY A 361 3.82 23.19 0.03
N THR A 362 3.34 23.01 -1.19
CA THR A 362 2.22 22.12 -1.48
C THR A 362 2.49 20.70 -0.98
N LEU A 363 3.66 20.13 -1.27
CA LEU A 363 3.95 18.75 -0.84
C LEU A 363 4.35 18.65 0.63
N ARG A 364 5.13 19.60 1.17
CA ARG A 364 5.49 19.59 2.60
C ARG A 364 4.28 19.79 3.52
N ASN A 365 3.32 20.61 3.12
CA ASN A 365 2.03 20.76 3.81
C ASN A 365 1.19 19.49 3.72
N ALA A 366 1.08 18.90 2.52
CA ALA A 366 0.36 17.65 2.33
C ALA A 366 0.95 16.51 3.18
N LEU A 367 2.28 16.39 3.22
CA LEU A 367 2.98 15.38 4.02
C LEU A 367 2.79 15.61 5.51
N TRP A 368 2.91 16.87 5.98
CA TRP A 368 2.63 17.19 7.38
C TRP A 368 1.21 16.77 7.76
N ASN A 369 0.20 17.18 6.98
CA ASN A 369 -1.19 16.85 7.25
C ASN A 369 -1.45 15.34 7.20
N ALA A 370 -0.87 14.64 6.22
CA ALA A 370 -0.98 13.19 6.09
C ALA A 370 -0.38 12.45 7.30
N VAL A 371 0.75 12.94 7.85
CA VAL A 371 1.39 12.33 9.02
C VAL A 371 0.72 12.75 10.33
N MET A 372 0.21 13.97 10.43
CA MET A 372 -0.34 14.55 11.66
C MET A 372 -1.86 14.42 11.79
N GLN A 373 -2.56 13.87 10.78
CA GLN A 373 -4.00 13.64 10.87
C GLN A 373 -4.38 12.75 12.05
N GLU A 374 -5.47 13.08 12.74
CA GLU A 374 -6.00 12.24 13.81
C GLU A 374 -6.24 10.82 13.28
N ASP A 375 -5.68 9.82 13.96
CA ASP A 375 -6.02 8.43 13.68
C ASP A 375 -7.27 8.06 14.48
N LYS A 376 -8.42 8.19 13.82
CA LYS A 376 -9.74 7.92 14.43
C LYS A 376 -9.91 6.45 14.82
N ASP A 377 -9.10 5.57 14.24
CA ASP A 377 -9.17 4.12 14.43
C ASP A 377 -7.91 3.60 15.16
N ALA A 378 -7.19 4.45 15.89
CA ALA A 378 -5.93 4.10 16.54
C ALA A 378 -6.01 2.86 17.45
N GLN A 379 -7.13 2.65 18.15
CA GLN A 379 -7.33 1.46 18.98
C GLN A 379 -7.47 0.18 18.13
N LEU A 380 -8.15 0.26 16.99
CA LEU A 380 -8.24 -0.85 16.05
C LEU A 380 -6.86 -1.15 15.44
N HIS A 381 -6.14 -0.12 15.02
CA HIS A 381 -4.79 -0.29 14.46
C HIS A 381 -3.83 -0.89 15.50
N ASP A 382 -3.87 -0.45 16.75
CA ASP A 382 -3.07 -1.07 17.82
C ASP A 382 -3.46 -2.54 18.05
N PHE A 383 -4.76 -2.83 18.06
CA PHE A 383 -5.24 -4.21 18.18
C PHE A 383 -4.73 -5.11 17.06
N ILE A 384 -4.86 -4.68 15.80
CA ILE A 384 -4.42 -5.44 14.62
C ILE A 384 -2.90 -5.65 14.64
N ASN A 385 -2.13 -4.62 14.99
CA ASN A 385 -0.68 -4.66 14.82
C ASN A 385 0.05 -5.27 16.03
N ASN A 386 -0.51 -5.15 17.25
CA ASN A 386 0.23 -5.43 18.49
C ASN A 386 -0.45 -6.44 19.42
N SER A 387 -1.75 -6.74 19.28
CA SER A 387 -2.46 -7.55 20.27
C SER A 387 -2.34 -9.07 20.06
N ASP A 388 -2.34 -9.82 21.16
CA ASP A 388 -2.45 -11.29 21.10
C ASP A 388 -3.88 -11.73 20.71
N GLY A 389 -4.89 -10.90 20.97
CA GLY A 389 -6.27 -11.15 20.54
C GLY A 389 -6.39 -11.23 19.02
N TYR A 390 -5.75 -10.31 18.30
CA TYR A 390 -5.71 -10.36 16.83
C TYR A 390 -4.95 -11.58 16.31
N LYS A 391 -3.80 -11.95 16.91
CA LYS A 391 -3.07 -13.18 16.54
C LYS A 391 -3.93 -14.44 16.74
N ALA A 392 -4.72 -14.49 17.81
CA ALA A 392 -5.66 -15.58 18.06
C ALA A 392 -6.81 -15.61 17.02
N LEU A 393 -7.30 -14.44 16.59
CA LEU A 393 -8.28 -14.33 15.50
C LEU A 393 -7.71 -14.83 14.17
N VAL A 394 -6.48 -14.44 13.81
CA VAL A 394 -5.78 -14.95 12.62
C VAL A 394 -5.65 -16.47 12.68
N THR A 395 -5.22 -17.02 13.81
CA THR A 395 -5.11 -18.49 14.00
C THR A 395 -6.46 -19.20 13.81
N SER A 396 -7.56 -18.57 14.27
CA SER A 396 -8.91 -19.11 14.11
C SER A 396 -9.38 -19.05 12.66
N CYS A 397 -9.05 -17.98 11.94
CA CYS A 397 -9.30 -17.85 10.50
C CYS A 397 -8.52 -18.90 9.71
N ASP A 398 -7.25 -19.11 10.03
CA ASP A 398 -6.40 -20.12 9.40
C ASP A 398 -6.97 -21.54 9.58
N LYS A 399 -7.45 -21.86 10.78
CA LYS A 399 -8.13 -23.14 11.04
C LYS A 399 -9.35 -23.34 10.14
N ILE A 400 -10.18 -22.32 9.96
CA ILE A 400 -11.36 -22.42 9.08
C ILE A 400 -10.93 -22.53 7.62
N ILE A 401 -9.91 -21.78 7.18
CA ILE A 401 -9.41 -21.85 5.81
C ILE A 401 -8.83 -23.25 5.51
N SER A 402 -8.04 -23.80 6.43
CA SER A 402 -7.40 -25.10 6.25
C SER A 402 -8.35 -26.30 6.36
N THR A 403 -9.47 -26.18 7.08
CA THR A 403 -10.40 -27.31 7.32
C THR A 403 -11.78 -27.14 6.72
N GLY A 404 -12.20 -25.92 6.39
CA GLY A 404 -13.56 -25.56 5.98
C GLY A 404 -13.71 -25.23 4.49
N GLN A 405 -12.63 -25.12 3.73
CA GLN A 405 -12.68 -24.80 2.30
C GLN A 405 -12.97 -26.02 1.43
N TYR A 406 -14.16 -26.60 1.54
CA TYR A 406 -14.54 -27.81 0.81
C TYR A 406 -14.47 -27.65 -0.72
N MET A 407 -14.69 -26.44 -1.26
CA MET A 407 -14.54 -26.19 -2.71
C MET A 407 -13.08 -26.06 -3.18
N ALA A 408 -12.11 -25.88 -2.26
CA ALA A 408 -10.69 -25.76 -2.59
C ALA A 408 -10.03 -27.15 -2.72
N GLY A 409 -10.57 -27.97 -3.63
CA GLY A 409 -10.07 -29.31 -3.93
C GLY A 409 -8.78 -29.28 -4.74
N THR A 410 -8.79 -29.91 -5.92
CA THR A 410 -7.66 -29.92 -6.84
C THR A 410 -7.55 -28.57 -7.55
N LEU A 411 -6.43 -27.88 -7.37
CA LEU A 411 -6.10 -26.67 -8.13
C LEU A 411 -5.84 -27.03 -9.60
N ILE A 412 -6.58 -26.42 -10.51
CA ILE A 412 -6.47 -26.65 -11.96
C ILE A 412 -5.68 -25.50 -12.62
N GLU A 413 -5.95 -24.27 -12.21
CA GLU A 413 -5.38 -23.06 -12.82
C GLU A 413 -5.30 -21.92 -11.80
N GLU A 414 -4.29 -21.07 -11.92
CA GLU A 414 -4.23 -19.75 -11.29
C GLU A 414 -4.06 -18.69 -12.38
N THR A 415 -4.90 -17.65 -12.37
CA THR A 415 -4.92 -16.61 -13.40
C THR A 415 -5.18 -15.23 -12.80
N THR A 416 -4.59 -14.21 -13.41
CA THR A 416 -4.84 -12.79 -13.11
C THR A 416 -5.57 -12.06 -14.22
N THR A 417 -6.08 -12.80 -15.22
CA THR A 417 -6.75 -12.23 -16.40
C THR A 417 -8.18 -12.73 -16.54
N TYR A 418 -8.76 -13.30 -15.47
CA TYR A 418 -10.16 -13.71 -15.48
C TYR A 418 -11.06 -12.48 -15.70
N PRO A 419 -12.04 -12.50 -16.63
CA PRO A 419 -12.84 -11.34 -16.98
C PRO A 419 -13.51 -10.66 -15.77
N ASN A 420 -13.33 -9.34 -15.65
CA ASN A 420 -13.75 -8.47 -14.54
C ASN A 420 -12.98 -8.65 -13.22
N TYR A 421 -11.97 -9.52 -13.19
CA TYR A 421 -11.05 -9.74 -12.08
C TYR A 421 -9.59 -9.60 -12.52
N GLU A 422 -9.33 -8.74 -13.51
CA GLU A 422 -7.99 -8.44 -14.00
C GLU A 422 -7.10 -7.90 -12.86
N GLY A 423 -5.93 -8.51 -12.67
CA GLY A 423 -5.00 -8.20 -11.59
C GLY A 423 -5.23 -8.97 -10.27
N TYR A 424 -6.32 -9.74 -10.13
CA TYR A 424 -6.63 -10.49 -8.91
C TYR A 424 -6.23 -11.97 -9.08
N PRO A 425 -5.67 -12.63 -8.05
CA PRO A 425 -5.19 -14.02 -8.13
C PRO A 425 -6.34 -15.03 -8.03
N VAL A 426 -7.16 -15.12 -9.08
CA VAL A 426 -8.31 -16.03 -9.14
C VAL A 426 -7.83 -17.45 -9.45
N LYS A 427 -8.38 -18.44 -8.74
CA LYS A 427 -7.96 -19.84 -8.84
C LYS A 427 -9.11 -20.75 -9.23
N LEU A 428 -8.90 -21.59 -10.23
CA LEU A 428 -9.85 -22.63 -10.64
C LEU A 428 -9.62 -23.88 -9.82
N TYR A 429 -10.66 -24.34 -9.15
CA TYR A 429 -10.65 -25.60 -8.44
C TYR A 429 -11.65 -26.58 -9.04
N GLU A 430 -11.27 -27.84 -9.01
CA GLU A 430 -12.16 -28.98 -9.19
C GLU A 430 -12.25 -29.74 -7.87
N TYR A 431 -13.46 -30.03 -7.41
CA TYR A 431 -13.68 -30.69 -6.12
C TYR A 431 -14.80 -31.74 -6.23
N SER A 432 -14.85 -32.62 -5.24
CA SER A 432 -15.89 -33.64 -5.13
C SER A 432 -16.58 -33.56 -3.77
N THR A 433 -17.89 -33.81 -3.76
CA THR A 433 -18.68 -33.89 -2.53
C THR A 433 -18.43 -35.19 -1.77
N GLY A 434 -19.01 -35.32 -0.58
CA GLY A 434 -19.28 -36.63 0.01
C GLY A 434 -20.19 -37.48 -0.89
N LYS A 435 -20.38 -38.76 -0.55
CA LYS A 435 -21.35 -39.61 -1.25
C LYS A 435 -22.75 -39.08 -0.99
N ASP A 436 -23.50 -38.83 -2.06
CA ASP A 436 -24.90 -38.45 -1.98
C ASP A 436 -25.71 -39.58 -1.32
N VAL A 437 -26.57 -39.23 -0.36
CA VAL A 437 -27.30 -40.23 0.44
C VAL A 437 -28.33 -41.01 -0.37
N GLN A 438 -28.81 -40.47 -1.49
CA GLN A 438 -29.82 -41.12 -2.33
C GLN A 438 -29.18 -42.00 -3.39
N THR A 439 -28.13 -41.51 -4.06
CA THR A 439 -27.52 -42.20 -5.21
C THR A 439 -26.23 -42.96 -4.86
N GLY A 440 -25.60 -42.63 -3.74
CA GLY A 440 -24.28 -43.16 -3.35
C GLY A 440 -23.11 -42.61 -4.17
N VAL A 441 -23.38 -41.71 -5.12
CA VAL A 441 -22.40 -41.12 -6.04
C VAL A 441 -21.83 -39.82 -5.46
N GLN A 442 -20.53 -39.59 -5.63
CA GLN A 442 -19.93 -38.29 -5.33
C GLN A 442 -20.18 -37.34 -6.49
N LYS A 443 -20.58 -36.12 -6.19
CA LYS A 443 -20.80 -35.08 -7.20
C LYS A 443 -19.52 -34.30 -7.42
N LYS A 444 -19.28 -33.93 -8.67
CA LYS A 444 -18.11 -33.19 -9.10
C LYS A 444 -18.50 -31.74 -9.37
N GLY A 445 -17.77 -30.80 -8.79
CA GLY A 445 -17.94 -29.36 -9.00
C GLY A 445 -16.66 -28.71 -9.52
N LYS A 446 -16.84 -27.58 -10.20
CA LYS A 446 -15.74 -26.77 -10.76
C LYS A 446 -16.06 -25.30 -10.57
N VAL A 447 -15.13 -24.55 -9.99
CA VAL A 447 -15.39 -23.17 -9.55
C VAL A 447 -14.12 -22.33 -9.50
N TYR A 448 -14.18 -21.14 -10.07
CA TYR A 448 -13.19 -20.10 -9.83
C TYR A 448 -13.45 -19.44 -8.48
N MET A 449 -12.41 -19.22 -7.68
CA MET A 449 -12.49 -18.61 -6.36
C MET A 449 -11.44 -17.52 -6.15
N LEU A 450 -11.77 -16.57 -5.28
CA LEU A 450 -10.85 -15.54 -4.77
C LEU A 450 -10.91 -15.51 -3.24
N ASN A 451 -10.35 -16.54 -2.60
CA ASN A 451 -10.41 -16.70 -1.14
C ASN A 451 -9.36 -15.84 -0.42
N PRO A 452 -9.70 -15.16 0.68
CA PRO A 452 -8.75 -14.35 1.43
C PRO A 452 -7.72 -15.22 2.17
N THR A 453 -6.59 -14.64 2.56
CA THR A 453 -5.70 -15.24 3.56
C THR A 453 -6.32 -15.14 4.96
N ALA A 454 -5.77 -15.89 5.92
CA ALA A 454 -6.21 -15.86 7.30
C ALA A 454 -6.10 -14.46 7.91
N GLU A 455 -4.99 -13.77 7.67
CA GLU A 455 -4.76 -12.40 8.12
C GLU A 455 -5.77 -11.44 7.51
N LYS A 456 -6.02 -11.53 6.20
CA LYS A 456 -6.95 -10.64 5.53
C LYS A 456 -8.38 -10.81 6.04
N LEU A 457 -8.81 -12.07 6.23
CA LEU A 457 -10.11 -12.35 6.82
C LEU A 457 -10.20 -11.82 8.26
N ALA A 458 -9.16 -12.01 9.07
CA ALA A 458 -9.10 -11.49 10.43
C ALA A 458 -9.16 -9.96 10.47
N THR A 459 -8.42 -9.25 9.61
CA THR A 459 -8.49 -7.79 9.47
C THR A 459 -9.90 -7.33 9.12
N TRP A 460 -10.54 -7.98 8.14
CA TRP A 460 -11.90 -7.64 7.73
C TRP A 460 -12.91 -7.83 8.86
N ILE A 461 -12.78 -8.91 9.64
CA ILE A 461 -13.65 -9.19 10.79
C ILE A 461 -13.41 -8.17 11.90
N ALA A 462 -12.16 -7.91 12.27
CA ALA A 462 -11.82 -6.95 13.32
C ALA A 462 -12.33 -5.54 12.96
N THR A 463 -12.14 -5.13 11.70
CA THR A 463 -12.64 -3.85 11.18
C THR A 463 -14.16 -3.78 11.18
N ALA A 464 -14.84 -4.86 10.76
CA ALA A 464 -16.30 -4.92 10.78
C ALA A 464 -16.88 -4.78 12.20
N VAL A 465 -16.28 -5.47 13.19
CA VAL A 465 -16.68 -5.37 14.60
C VAL A 465 -16.40 -3.98 15.16
N TRP A 466 -15.21 -3.43 14.92
CA TRP A 466 -14.86 -2.06 15.32
C TRP A 466 -15.85 -1.05 14.76
N LYS A 467 -16.15 -1.13 13.47
CA LYS A 467 -17.13 -0.23 12.86
C LYS A 467 -18.51 -0.45 13.47
N ALA A 468 -18.93 -1.69 13.70
CA ALA A 468 -20.24 -2.03 14.27
C ALA A 468 -20.42 -1.48 15.70
N LYS A 469 -19.47 -1.76 16.58
CA LYS A 469 -19.58 -1.58 18.05
C LYS A 469 -18.78 -0.41 18.61
N GLY A 470 -17.73 0.05 17.91
CA GLY A 470 -16.80 1.07 18.39
C GLY A 470 -15.72 0.54 19.33
N ASP A 471 -15.50 -0.78 19.37
CA ASP A 471 -14.50 -1.45 20.21
C ASP A 471 -13.90 -2.70 19.53
N THR A 472 -12.90 -3.31 20.17
CA THR A 472 -12.20 -4.52 19.71
C THR A 472 -12.70 -5.77 20.44
N ASP A 473 -14.03 -5.94 20.50
CA ASP A 473 -14.71 -7.08 21.14
C ASP A 473 -14.39 -8.42 20.45
N THR A 474 -13.55 -9.23 21.10
CA THR A 474 -13.11 -10.53 20.56
C THR A 474 -14.22 -11.58 20.52
N ASP A 475 -15.24 -11.49 21.38
CA ASP A 475 -16.38 -12.42 21.37
C ASP A 475 -17.28 -12.13 20.17
N ALA A 476 -17.51 -10.84 19.87
CA ALA A 476 -18.19 -10.42 18.64
C ALA A 476 -17.41 -10.85 17.39
N MET A 477 -16.07 -10.72 17.38
CA MET A 477 -15.24 -11.22 16.27
C MET A 477 -15.38 -12.73 16.07
N ALA A 478 -15.40 -13.50 17.16
CA ALA A 478 -15.63 -14.95 17.10
C ALA A 478 -17.03 -15.30 16.57
N ALA A 479 -18.05 -14.50 16.92
CA ALA A 479 -19.41 -14.67 16.39
C ALA A 479 -19.49 -14.41 14.89
N VAL A 480 -18.87 -13.33 14.40
CA VAL A 480 -18.77 -13.02 12.96
C VAL A 480 -18.02 -14.14 12.23
N LEU A 481 -16.88 -14.60 12.75
CA LEU A 481 -16.10 -15.67 12.15
C LEU A 481 -16.90 -16.98 12.05
N LYS A 482 -17.62 -17.35 13.13
CA LYS A 482 -18.50 -18.52 13.13
C LYS A 482 -19.63 -18.39 12.11
N HIS A 483 -20.19 -17.19 11.94
CA HIS A 483 -21.19 -16.95 10.91
C HIS A 483 -20.61 -17.16 9.50
N ILE A 484 -19.45 -16.57 9.20
CA ILE A 484 -18.74 -16.75 7.93
C ILE A 484 -18.43 -18.23 7.67
N GLN A 485 -17.99 -18.97 8.70
CA GLN A 485 -17.75 -20.40 8.59
C GLN A 485 -19.01 -21.15 8.13
N LEU A 486 -20.17 -20.84 8.72
CA LEU A 486 -21.43 -21.49 8.38
C LEU A 486 -21.97 -21.06 7.01
N GLN A 487 -21.80 -19.80 6.62
CA GLN A 487 -22.32 -19.28 5.35
C GLN A 487 -21.48 -19.69 4.14
N SER A 488 -20.16 -19.69 4.28
CA SER A 488 -19.27 -19.81 3.13
C SER A 488 -18.03 -20.66 3.37
N GLY A 489 -17.72 -21.07 4.60
CA GLY A 489 -16.43 -21.68 4.90
C GLY A 489 -15.25 -20.73 4.63
N ALA A 490 -15.49 -19.42 4.69
CA ALA A 490 -14.55 -18.38 4.25
C ALA A 490 -14.16 -18.48 2.75
N GLN A 491 -15.09 -18.92 1.90
CA GLN A 491 -14.89 -19.03 0.46
C GLN A 491 -15.68 -17.98 -0.31
N PHE A 492 -15.08 -17.44 -1.37
CA PHE A 492 -15.75 -16.51 -2.30
C PHE A 492 -15.75 -17.08 -3.73
N PRO A 493 -16.84 -17.72 -4.15
CA PRO A 493 -17.00 -18.21 -5.52
C PRO A 493 -17.11 -17.05 -6.51
N VAL A 494 -16.15 -16.96 -7.43
CA VAL A 494 -16.17 -16.02 -8.55
C VAL A 494 -17.13 -16.50 -9.64
N CYS A 495 -17.03 -17.76 -10.05
CA CYS A 495 -17.87 -18.33 -11.11
C CYS A 495 -17.80 -19.86 -11.13
N GLY A 496 -18.94 -20.55 -11.19
CA GLY A 496 -19.01 -22.01 -11.37
C GLY A 496 -20.09 -22.70 -10.53
N ILE A 497 -19.94 -24.01 -10.31
CA ILE A 497 -20.92 -24.84 -9.59
C ILE A 497 -20.48 -25.14 -8.17
N VAL A 498 -21.39 -24.86 -7.23
CA VAL A 498 -21.27 -25.18 -5.82
C VAL A 498 -22.31 -26.22 -5.43
N TYR A 499 -21.91 -27.35 -4.85
CA TYR A 499 -22.83 -28.35 -4.31
C TYR A 499 -23.00 -28.20 -2.80
N GLU A 500 -24.24 -28.13 -2.33
CA GLU A 500 -24.56 -28.02 -0.91
C GLU A 500 -25.54 -29.10 -0.47
N ASP A 501 -25.29 -29.65 0.72
CA ASP A 501 -26.24 -30.54 1.39
C ASP A 501 -27.09 -29.71 2.34
N MET A 502 -28.29 -29.33 1.89
CA MET A 502 -29.13 -28.35 2.59
C MET A 502 -29.78 -28.92 3.85
N ASP A 503 -30.17 -30.20 3.85
CA ASP A 503 -30.99 -30.82 4.90
C ASP A 503 -30.65 -32.31 5.16
N ASN A 504 -29.41 -32.73 4.88
CA ASN A 504 -29.02 -34.16 4.81
C ASN A 504 -29.87 -34.96 3.81
N SER A 505 -30.46 -34.29 2.83
CA SER A 505 -31.36 -34.86 1.83
C SER A 505 -30.64 -35.17 0.52
N GLY A 506 -29.40 -34.68 0.35
CA GLY A 506 -28.58 -34.86 -0.85
C GLY A 506 -27.90 -33.56 -1.27
N TYR A 507 -26.91 -33.67 -2.16
CA TYR A 507 -26.14 -32.51 -2.62
C TYR A 507 -26.86 -31.79 -3.77
N TYR A 508 -27.20 -30.52 -3.64
CA TYR A 508 -27.86 -29.73 -4.69
C TYR A 508 -26.87 -28.80 -5.38
N PRO A 509 -26.84 -28.74 -6.73
CA PRO A 509 -25.99 -27.80 -7.45
C PRO A 509 -26.59 -26.39 -7.43
N TYR A 510 -25.74 -25.42 -7.10
CA TYR A 510 -25.99 -24.00 -7.17
C TYR A 510 -24.98 -23.38 -8.13
N LEU A 511 -25.49 -22.70 -9.15
CA LEU A 511 -24.67 -21.89 -10.04
C LEU A 511 -24.33 -20.58 -9.34
N PHE A 512 -23.05 -20.23 -9.31
CA PHE A 512 -22.54 -19.01 -8.71
C PHE A 512 -21.88 -18.12 -9.74
N LYS A 513 -22.09 -16.82 -9.57
CA LYS A 513 -21.34 -15.77 -10.26
C LYS A 513 -21.18 -14.58 -9.31
N ASP A 514 -19.98 -14.02 -9.26
CA ASP A 514 -19.65 -12.82 -8.47
C ASP A 514 -20.09 -12.90 -7.00
N GLY A 515 -19.87 -14.06 -6.36
CA GLY A 515 -20.20 -14.26 -4.96
C GLY A 515 -21.69 -14.40 -4.65
N VAL A 516 -22.56 -14.54 -5.67
CA VAL A 516 -24.01 -14.67 -5.50
C VAL A 516 -24.51 -15.89 -6.28
N THR A 517 -25.50 -16.59 -5.72
CA THR A 517 -26.22 -17.63 -6.46
C THR A 517 -26.96 -17.02 -7.64
N VAL A 518 -26.90 -17.65 -8.81
CA VAL A 518 -27.58 -17.21 -10.02
C VAL A 518 -28.40 -18.34 -10.63
N TYR A 519 -29.29 -17.98 -11.56
CA TYR A 519 -30.18 -18.94 -12.21
C TYR A 519 -30.02 -18.85 -13.71
N ALA A 520 -29.61 -19.94 -14.36
CA ALA A 520 -29.47 -20.00 -15.81
C ALA A 520 -30.81 -19.71 -16.51
N ALA A 521 -30.75 -18.98 -17.63
CA ALA A 521 -31.91 -18.74 -18.50
C ALA A 521 -32.32 -20.04 -19.24
N ASP A 522 -31.34 -20.83 -19.67
CA ASP A 522 -31.54 -22.16 -20.25
C ASP A 522 -31.10 -23.24 -19.25
N ARG A 523 -32.07 -23.92 -18.65
CA ARG A 523 -31.76 -24.92 -17.63
C ARG A 523 -31.10 -26.19 -18.16
N SER A 524 -31.18 -26.48 -19.45
CA SER A 524 -30.58 -27.70 -20.02
C SER A 524 -29.05 -27.67 -20.06
N LYS A 525 -28.45 -26.48 -19.91
CA LYS A 525 -27.01 -26.26 -20.09
C LYS A 525 -26.15 -26.37 -18.83
N TRP A 526 -26.74 -26.42 -17.62
CA TRP A 526 -25.98 -26.30 -16.37
C TRP A 526 -26.04 -27.55 -15.47
N ALA A 527 -27.19 -28.21 -15.30
CA ALA A 527 -27.26 -29.45 -14.53
C ALA A 527 -28.29 -30.43 -15.06
N THR A 528 -27.98 -31.72 -15.00
CA THR A 528 -28.79 -32.82 -15.50
C THR A 528 -29.45 -33.56 -14.34
N GLU A 529 -30.76 -33.77 -14.41
CA GLU A 529 -31.50 -34.55 -13.41
C GLU A 529 -31.25 -36.05 -13.59
N ASP A 530 -31.05 -36.76 -12.49
CA ASP A 530 -31.04 -38.22 -12.48
C ASP A 530 -32.47 -38.73 -12.71
N SER A 531 -32.69 -39.36 -13.85
CA SER A 531 -33.97 -39.98 -14.21
C SER A 531 -34.45 -41.05 -13.21
N ALA A 532 -33.53 -41.69 -12.47
CA ALA A 532 -33.87 -42.67 -11.43
C ALA A 532 -34.19 -42.03 -10.08
N HIS A 533 -33.72 -40.79 -9.85
CA HIS A 533 -33.89 -40.05 -8.60
C HIS A 533 -34.31 -38.60 -8.90
N PRO A 534 -35.60 -38.36 -9.23
CA PRO A 534 -36.09 -37.03 -9.53
C PRO A 534 -35.76 -36.00 -8.44
N GLY A 535 -35.31 -34.81 -8.83
CA GLY A 535 -34.79 -33.76 -7.96
C GLY A 535 -33.30 -33.88 -7.64
N ASN A 536 -32.63 -34.96 -8.03
CA ASN A 536 -31.19 -35.13 -7.85
C ASN A 536 -30.45 -34.67 -9.12
N TYR A 537 -29.67 -33.60 -9.03
CA TYR A 537 -29.00 -33.01 -10.19
C TYR A 537 -27.48 -33.19 -10.13
N SER A 538 -26.86 -33.47 -11.27
CA SER A 538 -25.40 -33.55 -11.45
C SER A 538 -24.97 -32.90 -12.76
N CYS A 539 -23.74 -32.39 -12.80
CA CYS A 539 -23.16 -31.74 -13.96
C CYS A 539 -22.24 -32.71 -14.72
N THR A 540 -22.31 -32.73 -16.05
CA THR A 540 -21.29 -33.37 -16.90
C THR A 540 -20.03 -32.51 -16.95
N ASP A 541 -18.90 -33.07 -17.41
CA ASP A 541 -17.67 -32.28 -17.58
C ASP A 541 -17.85 -31.10 -18.57
N ASP A 542 -18.68 -31.26 -19.61
CA ASP A 542 -19.00 -30.18 -20.54
C ASP A 542 -19.80 -29.06 -19.86
N GLN A 543 -20.77 -29.41 -19.01
CA GLN A 543 -21.54 -28.45 -18.21
C GLN A 543 -20.62 -27.71 -17.24
N LEU A 544 -19.76 -28.43 -16.50
CA LEU A 544 -18.77 -27.82 -15.59
C LEU A 544 -17.80 -26.85 -16.32
N ASN A 545 -17.40 -27.18 -17.55
CA ASN A 545 -16.53 -26.31 -18.34
C ASN A 545 -17.26 -25.09 -18.91
N TYR A 546 -18.57 -25.18 -19.13
CA TYR A 546 -19.43 -24.06 -19.49
C TYR A 546 -19.70 -23.16 -18.27
N ASP A 547 -20.04 -23.74 -17.13
CA ASP A 547 -20.47 -23.04 -15.91
C ASP A 547 -19.40 -22.10 -15.34
N VAL A 548 -18.12 -22.40 -15.54
CA VAL A 548 -17.02 -21.51 -15.09
C VAL A 548 -16.77 -20.31 -16.02
N LYS A 549 -17.54 -20.20 -17.11
CA LYS A 549 -17.41 -19.17 -18.16
C LYS A 549 -18.72 -18.42 -18.44
N ILE A 550 -19.74 -18.60 -17.61
CA ILE A 550 -21.05 -17.98 -17.81
C ILE A 550 -20.96 -16.45 -17.78
N THR A 551 -21.75 -15.82 -18.65
CA THR A 551 -21.91 -14.37 -18.71
C THR A 551 -23.29 -13.96 -18.19
N ASN A 552 -23.50 -12.67 -17.95
CA ASN A 552 -24.82 -12.18 -17.52
C ASN A 552 -25.91 -12.45 -18.58
N ASN A 553 -25.54 -12.64 -19.87
CA ASN A 553 -26.48 -12.98 -20.94
C ASN A 553 -26.97 -14.44 -20.87
N ASP A 554 -26.27 -15.31 -20.15
CA ASP A 554 -26.66 -16.71 -19.94
C ASP A 554 -27.63 -16.88 -18.75
N LEU A 555 -27.88 -15.80 -18.01
CA LEU A 555 -28.61 -15.80 -16.75
C LEU A 555 -30.01 -15.20 -16.88
N ASN A 556 -30.90 -15.58 -15.96
CA ASN A 556 -32.12 -14.84 -15.72
C ASN A 556 -31.80 -13.43 -15.19
N THR A 557 -32.78 -12.53 -15.29
CA THR A 557 -32.66 -11.13 -14.85
C THR A 557 -32.66 -10.92 -13.33
N TYR A 558 -32.61 -12.00 -12.55
CA TYR A 558 -32.62 -11.97 -11.08
C TYR A 558 -31.58 -12.93 -10.48
N THR A 559 -31.18 -12.67 -9.24
CA THR A 559 -30.18 -13.47 -8.50
C THR A 559 -30.76 -14.11 -7.25
N GLY A 560 -29.92 -14.86 -6.55
CA GLY A 560 -30.12 -15.27 -5.16
C GLY A 560 -30.16 -14.08 -4.20
N THR A 561 -30.43 -14.41 -2.93
CA THR A 561 -30.86 -13.46 -1.91
C THR A 561 -29.70 -12.63 -1.35
N TYR A 562 -28.55 -13.24 -1.07
CA TYR A 562 -27.44 -12.62 -0.34
C TYR A 562 -26.09 -12.78 -1.04
N ALA A 563 -25.12 -11.95 -0.65
CA ALA A 563 -23.71 -12.10 -0.99
C ALA A 563 -23.04 -13.14 -0.09
N ARG A 564 -22.39 -14.13 -0.70
CA ARG A 564 -22.06 -15.38 -0.01
C ARG A 564 -21.01 -15.26 1.11
N ILE A 565 -20.02 -14.38 1.00
CA ILE A 565 -18.89 -14.35 1.96
C ILE A 565 -19.34 -14.34 3.43
N CYS A 566 -20.40 -13.56 3.72
CA CYS A 566 -20.95 -13.38 5.06
C CYS A 566 -22.49 -13.38 5.08
N GLY A 567 -23.16 -13.77 3.99
CA GLY A 567 -24.62 -13.77 3.94
C GLY A 567 -25.26 -12.37 3.89
N THR A 568 -24.53 -11.35 3.44
CA THR A 568 -25.00 -9.95 3.43
C THR A 568 -26.18 -9.74 2.50
N LEU A 569 -27.25 -9.14 3.01
CA LEU A 569 -28.46 -8.80 2.26
C LEU A 569 -28.35 -7.45 1.54
N ARG A 570 -29.24 -7.22 0.57
CA ARG A 570 -29.37 -5.93 -0.12
C ARG A 570 -29.78 -4.82 0.84
N GLU A 571 -30.58 -5.16 1.83
CA GLU A 571 -31.05 -4.29 2.91
C GLU A 571 -29.87 -3.87 3.80
N ASP A 572 -28.99 -4.80 4.16
CA ASP A 572 -27.77 -4.49 4.93
C ASP A 572 -26.87 -3.53 4.15
N TYR A 573 -26.68 -3.80 2.85
CA TYR A 573 -25.92 -2.93 1.95
C TYR A 573 -26.52 -1.51 1.89
N LYS A 574 -27.84 -1.39 1.70
CA LYS A 574 -28.52 -0.09 1.65
C LYS A 574 -28.44 0.63 2.99
N ALA A 575 -28.66 -0.07 4.10
CA ALA A 575 -28.55 0.50 5.44
C ALA A 575 -27.13 0.97 5.77
N TYR A 576 -26.11 0.31 5.22
CA TYR A 576 -24.71 0.69 5.33
C TYR A 576 -24.27 1.78 4.33
N GLY A 577 -25.21 2.42 3.62
CA GLY A 577 -24.95 3.55 2.72
C GLY A 577 -24.73 3.17 1.25
N GLY A 578 -25.10 1.96 0.86
CA GLY A 578 -25.10 1.53 -0.54
C GLY A 578 -26.04 2.37 -1.41
N THR A 579 -25.49 2.95 -2.48
CA THR A 579 -26.20 3.92 -3.34
C THR A 579 -26.79 3.31 -4.61
N ILE A 580 -26.28 2.16 -5.07
CA ILE A 580 -26.76 1.51 -6.29
C ILE A 580 -28.06 0.77 -5.98
N ASP A 581 -29.12 1.03 -6.75
CA ASP A 581 -30.37 0.31 -6.57
C ASP A 581 -30.26 -1.13 -7.07
N VAL A 582 -30.14 -2.03 -6.11
CA VAL A 582 -30.05 -3.48 -6.27
C VAL A 582 -31.36 -4.19 -5.93
N GLY A 583 -32.43 -3.42 -5.69
CA GLY A 583 -33.73 -3.92 -5.26
C GLY A 583 -33.75 -4.44 -3.82
N THR A 584 -34.60 -5.43 -3.53
CA THR A 584 -34.80 -6.02 -2.20
C THR A 584 -34.66 -7.55 -2.25
N SER A 585 -34.49 -8.17 -1.09
CA SER A 585 -34.24 -9.60 -0.93
C SER A 585 -35.53 -10.44 -0.77
N ASP A 586 -36.69 -9.77 -0.68
CA ASP A 586 -37.99 -10.32 -0.31
C ASP A 586 -38.66 -11.20 -1.38
N SER A 587 -38.41 -10.92 -2.66
CA SER A 587 -39.03 -11.66 -3.76
C SER A 587 -38.10 -11.85 -4.96
N LYS A 588 -38.51 -12.70 -5.90
CA LYS A 588 -37.75 -12.94 -7.13
C LYS A 588 -37.78 -11.74 -8.07
N GLU A 589 -38.88 -11.01 -8.07
CA GLU A 589 -39.16 -9.86 -8.94
C GLU A 589 -38.33 -8.63 -8.52
N THR A 590 -37.93 -8.56 -7.25
CA THR A 590 -37.17 -7.43 -6.68
C THR A 590 -35.66 -7.66 -6.65
N ARG A 591 -35.18 -8.91 -6.76
CA ARG A 591 -33.74 -9.25 -6.71
C ARG A 591 -33.01 -8.91 -8.01
N SER A 592 -32.68 -7.64 -8.21
CA SER A 592 -31.97 -7.13 -9.40
C SER A 592 -30.64 -7.84 -9.67
N ILE A 593 -30.37 -8.13 -10.95
CA ILE A 593 -29.09 -8.68 -11.44
C ILE A 593 -27.89 -7.76 -11.18
N LYS A 594 -28.12 -6.45 -11.00
CA LYS A 594 -27.07 -5.47 -10.64
C LYS A 594 -26.36 -5.82 -9.33
N TRP A 595 -26.96 -6.67 -8.49
CA TRP A 595 -26.31 -7.15 -7.27
C TRP A 595 -25.01 -7.89 -7.55
N LEU A 596 -24.88 -8.57 -8.71
CA LEU A 596 -23.63 -9.22 -9.11
C LEU A 596 -22.49 -8.21 -9.24
N ASP A 597 -22.75 -7.09 -9.92
CA ASP A 597 -21.75 -6.04 -10.13
C ASP A 597 -21.34 -5.40 -8.79
N VAL A 598 -22.33 -5.07 -7.95
CA VAL A 598 -22.07 -4.48 -6.63
C VAL A 598 -21.26 -5.42 -5.74
N VAL A 599 -21.61 -6.72 -5.67
CA VAL A 599 -20.89 -7.68 -4.82
C VAL A 599 -19.47 -7.90 -5.33
N ARG A 600 -19.28 -8.05 -6.65
CA ARG A 600 -17.94 -8.13 -7.26
C ARG A 600 -17.11 -6.92 -6.88
N ASP A 601 -17.63 -5.72 -7.11
CA ASP A 601 -16.87 -4.49 -6.98
C ASP A 601 -16.53 -4.20 -5.50
N LEU A 602 -17.47 -4.45 -4.57
CA LEU A 602 -17.21 -4.38 -3.13
C LEU A 602 -16.17 -5.41 -2.66
N TYR A 603 -16.17 -6.62 -3.23
CA TYR A 603 -15.20 -7.64 -2.86
C TYR A 603 -13.81 -7.34 -3.43
N LYS A 604 -13.73 -6.78 -4.65
CA LYS A 604 -12.48 -6.28 -5.24
C LYS A 604 -11.92 -5.10 -4.44
N GLU A 605 -12.77 -4.16 -4.02
CA GLU A 605 -12.39 -3.07 -3.13
C GLU A 605 -11.82 -3.61 -1.81
N ALA A 606 -12.49 -4.59 -1.20
CA ALA A 606 -12.02 -5.23 0.03
C ALA A 606 -10.64 -5.87 -0.13
N TRP A 607 -10.28 -6.34 -1.33
CA TRP A 607 -8.98 -6.93 -1.59
C TRP A 607 -7.83 -5.93 -1.47
N ASN A 608 -8.07 -4.63 -1.60
CA ASN A 608 -7.03 -3.61 -1.44
C ASN A 608 -7.27 -2.75 -0.19
N SER A 609 -8.14 -3.21 0.73
CA SER A 609 -8.56 -2.50 1.92
C SER A 609 -8.52 -3.39 3.16
N ASN A 610 -8.43 -2.76 4.34
CA ASN A 610 -8.62 -3.41 5.64
C ASN A 610 -10.12 -3.67 5.94
N GLU A 611 -11.02 -3.08 5.15
CA GLU A 611 -12.46 -3.25 5.30
C GLU A 611 -13.03 -4.14 4.18
N ASN A 612 -13.86 -5.11 4.57
CA ASN A 612 -14.82 -5.72 3.67
C ASN A 612 -16.22 -5.17 3.98
N LYS A 613 -16.74 -4.32 3.08
CA LYS A 613 -18.03 -3.64 3.28
C LYS A 613 -19.21 -4.61 3.35
N LEU A 614 -19.12 -5.80 2.75
CA LEU A 614 -20.16 -6.83 2.87
C LEU A 614 -20.19 -7.39 4.30
N ILE A 615 -19.03 -7.76 4.85
CA ILE A 615 -18.91 -8.23 6.24
C ILE A 615 -19.31 -7.12 7.21
N THR A 616 -18.92 -5.88 6.93
CA THR A 616 -19.23 -4.73 7.81
C THR A 616 -20.72 -4.39 7.81
N ALA A 617 -21.37 -4.38 6.64
CA ALA A 617 -22.81 -4.19 6.55
C ALA A 617 -23.57 -5.27 7.34
N TRP A 618 -23.16 -6.54 7.20
CA TRP A 618 -23.73 -7.63 7.98
C TRP A 618 -23.50 -7.46 9.48
N ALA A 619 -22.28 -7.15 9.90
CA ALA A 619 -21.94 -6.94 11.31
C ALA A 619 -22.75 -5.80 11.93
N LYS A 620 -22.92 -4.68 11.21
CA LYS A 620 -23.76 -3.54 11.63
C LYS A 620 -25.22 -3.91 11.84
N ALA A 621 -25.74 -4.85 11.05
CA ALA A 621 -27.14 -5.29 11.16
C ALA A 621 -27.37 -6.33 12.27
N ASN A 622 -26.32 -7.03 12.73
CA ASN A 622 -26.46 -8.25 13.54
C ASN A 622 -25.71 -8.25 14.89
N LEU A 623 -24.89 -7.24 15.22
CA LEU A 623 -24.07 -7.18 16.44
C LEU A 623 -24.52 -6.17 17.50
#